data_AF-A0A7K0QM19-F1
#
_entry.id   AF-A0A7K0QM19-F1
#
_cell.length_a   1.000
_cell.length_b   1.000
_cell.length_c   1.000
_cell.angle_alpha   90.00
_cell.angle_beta   90.00
_cell.angle_gamma   90.00
#
_symmetry.space_group_name_H-M   'P 1'
#
loop_
_entity.id
_entity.type
_entity.pdbx_description
1 polymer ?
#
loop_
_entity_poly.entity_id
_entity_poly.type
_entity_poly.pdbx_seq_one_letter_code
_entity_poly.pdbx_strand_id
1 'polypeptide(L)'
;MGKLSLPSVALILVLTLAVAATALASGSRWRGSSTNLKGDFTYGKVSFTLSGSTIRDFVIEGVTTSGCGGFKSVVVPRIRLKGSVISVKYRPIEGIDDWIVIAGRIRGGKATGTFREGPLCSNEGRFTARRR
;
A
#
# COMPACT_ATOMS: atom_id res chain seq x y z
N MET A 1 8.98 1.61 -67.93
CA MET A 1 8.63 2.76 -67.08
C MET A 1 7.10 2.76 -66.94
N GLY A 2 6.43 2.67 -65.80
CA GLY A 2 6.84 2.60 -64.39
C GLY A 2 5.82 1.77 -63.60
N LYS A 3 6.28 1.15 -62.50
CA LYS A 3 5.46 0.35 -61.58
C LYS A 3 4.87 1.30 -60.53
N LEU A 4 3.53 1.36 -60.41
CA LEU A 4 2.86 2.01 -59.28
C LEU A 4 2.96 1.10 -58.05
N SER A 5 3.61 1.60 -57.00
CA SER A 5 3.65 0.98 -55.67
C SER A 5 2.39 1.37 -54.89
N LEU A 6 1.69 0.39 -54.32
CA LEU A 6 0.63 0.63 -53.34
C LEU A 6 1.24 0.73 -51.92
N PRO A 7 0.82 1.73 -51.11
CA PRO A 7 1.40 1.99 -49.80
C PRO A 7 0.89 1.01 -48.74
N SER A 8 1.80 0.66 -47.84
CA SER A 8 1.59 -0.15 -46.64
C SER A 8 0.44 0.36 -45.79
N VAL A 9 -0.59 -0.47 -45.61
CA VAL A 9 -1.68 -0.23 -44.64
C VAL A 9 -1.09 -0.42 -43.24
N ALA A 10 -0.83 0.69 -42.55
CA ALA A 10 -0.48 0.68 -41.14
C ALA A 10 -1.74 0.36 -40.30
N LEU A 11 -1.81 -0.85 -39.77
CA LEU A 11 -2.80 -1.26 -38.79
C LEU A 11 -2.53 -0.54 -37.46
N ILE A 12 -3.26 0.53 -37.18
CA ILE A 12 -3.19 1.23 -35.90
C ILE A 12 -3.93 0.38 -34.86
N LEU A 13 -3.16 -0.38 -34.07
CA LEU A 13 -3.66 -1.12 -32.92
C LEU A 13 -3.96 -0.11 -31.79
N VAL A 14 -5.21 0.36 -31.70
CA VAL A 14 -5.66 1.20 -30.59
C VAL A 14 -5.77 0.34 -29.33
N LEU A 15 -4.70 0.31 -28.55
CA LEU A 15 -4.65 -0.32 -27.24
C LEU A 15 -5.46 0.53 -26.25
N THR A 16 -6.77 0.29 -26.14
CA THR A 16 -7.61 0.92 -25.11
C THR A 16 -7.20 0.36 -23.74
N LEU A 17 -6.38 1.12 -23.01
CA LEU A 17 -6.02 0.83 -21.64
C LEU A 17 -7.26 1.05 -20.75
N ALA A 18 -8.07 0.01 -20.57
CA ALA A 18 -9.18 0.03 -19.61
C ALA A 18 -8.60 0.12 -18.19
N VAL A 19 -8.43 1.34 -17.67
CA VAL A 19 -8.16 1.58 -16.25
C VAL A 19 -9.45 1.23 -15.52
N ALA A 20 -9.55 -0.01 -15.07
CA ALA A 20 -10.60 -0.44 -14.16
C ALA A 20 -10.44 0.35 -12.85
N ALA A 21 -11.10 1.51 -12.77
CA ALA A 21 -11.40 2.20 -11.53
C ALA A 21 -12.38 1.30 -10.77
N THR A 22 -11.82 0.32 -10.07
CA THR A 22 -12.58 -0.52 -9.16
C THR A 22 -13.14 0.41 -8.10
N ALA A 23 -14.45 0.68 -8.19
CA ALA A 23 -15.17 1.48 -7.22
C ALA A 23 -14.85 0.93 -5.82
N LEU A 24 -14.13 1.73 -5.03
CA LEU A 24 -13.71 1.39 -3.68
C LEU A 24 -14.98 1.32 -2.83
N ALA A 25 -15.54 0.11 -2.70
CA ALA A 25 -16.77 -0.16 -1.97
C ALA A 25 -16.74 0.54 -0.59
N SER A 26 -17.84 1.22 -0.25
CA SER A 26 -17.99 1.92 1.03
C SER A 26 -17.84 0.95 2.20
N GLY A 27 -16.88 1.20 3.08
CA GLY A 27 -16.76 0.53 4.38
C GLY A 27 -16.27 -0.93 4.32
N SER A 28 -15.44 -1.31 3.36
CA SER A 28 -14.89 -2.67 3.30
C SER A 28 -13.79 -2.89 4.36
N ARG A 29 -13.85 -4.00 5.09
CA ARG A 29 -12.79 -4.40 6.03
C ARG A 29 -11.69 -5.17 5.29
N TRP A 30 -10.46 -4.88 5.64
CA TRP A 30 -9.27 -5.50 5.06
C TRP A 30 -8.48 -6.18 6.15
N ARG A 31 -8.02 -7.41 5.87
CA ARG A 31 -7.22 -8.20 6.81
C ARG A 31 -6.08 -8.92 6.11
N GLY A 32 -4.95 -9.06 6.80
CA GLY A 32 -3.84 -9.89 6.33
C GLY A 32 -2.71 -9.94 7.36
N SER A 33 -1.48 -9.98 6.89
CA SER A 33 -0.28 -10.17 7.70
C SER A 33 0.86 -9.29 7.22
N SER A 34 1.85 -9.14 8.10
CA SER A 34 3.08 -8.43 7.82
C SER A 34 4.30 -9.31 8.08
N THR A 35 5.41 -8.96 7.46
CA THR A 35 6.69 -9.63 7.62
C THR A 35 7.80 -8.59 7.67
N ASN A 36 9.00 -8.98 8.08
CA ASN A 36 10.18 -8.17 7.79
C ASN A 36 10.40 -8.03 6.26
N LEU A 37 11.39 -7.22 5.86
CA LEU A 37 11.66 -7.00 4.44
C LEU A 37 12.10 -8.26 3.68
N LYS A 38 12.73 -9.23 4.34
CA LYS A 38 13.14 -10.49 3.70
C LYS A 38 11.97 -11.46 3.52
N GLY A 39 10.95 -11.37 4.37
CA GLY A 39 9.80 -12.27 4.38
C GLY A 39 10.03 -13.56 5.17
N ASP A 40 11.16 -13.69 5.87
CA ASP A 40 11.53 -14.86 6.67
C ASP A 40 11.03 -14.77 8.12
N PHE A 41 10.69 -13.56 8.59
CA PHE A 41 10.07 -13.34 9.90
C PHE A 41 8.67 -12.76 9.74
N THR A 42 7.68 -13.44 10.33
CA THR A 42 6.29 -12.98 10.36
C THR A 42 6.09 -12.02 11.53
N TYR A 43 5.69 -10.80 11.21
CA TYR A 43 5.12 -9.86 12.18
C TYR A 43 3.64 -10.17 12.37
N GLY A 44 2.92 -9.34 13.13
CA GLY A 44 1.51 -9.57 13.40
C GLY A 44 0.57 -9.22 12.25
N LYS A 45 -0.71 -9.21 12.61
CA LYS A 45 -1.82 -9.04 11.69
C LYS A 45 -1.90 -7.61 11.18
N VAL A 46 -2.38 -7.48 9.96
CA VAL A 46 -2.67 -6.20 9.32
C VAL A 46 -4.18 -6.05 9.24
N SER A 47 -4.72 -4.90 9.64
CA SER A 47 -6.13 -4.59 9.45
C SER A 47 -6.38 -3.12 9.18
N PHE A 48 -7.43 -2.84 8.40
CA PHE A 48 -7.93 -1.49 8.17
C PHE A 48 -9.34 -1.50 7.56
N THR A 49 -10.00 -0.35 7.53
CA THR A 49 -11.25 -0.15 6.79
C THR A 49 -11.01 0.79 5.61
N LEU A 50 -11.54 0.44 4.44
CA LEU A 50 -11.48 1.28 3.25
C LEU A 50 -12.87 1.84 2.94
N SER A 51 -12.98 3.17 2.94
CA SER A 51 -14.20 3.89 2.60
C SER A 51 -13.90 4.94 1.54
N GLY A 52 -14.33 4.67 0.31
CA GLY A 52 -13.95 5.45 -0.87
C GLY A 52 -12.42 5.51 -1.00
N SER A 53 -11.87 6.72 -1.16
CA SER A 53 -10.43 6.97 -1.24
C SER A 53 -9.72 7.08 0.11
N THR A 54 -10.33 6.60 1.20
CA THR A 54 -9.78 6.75 2.56
C THR A 54 -9.64 5.40 3.24
N ILE A 55 -8.41 5.09 3.65
CA ILE A 55 -8.14 4.04 4.63
C ILE A 55 -8.30 4.65 6.03
N ARG A 56 -8.97 3.93 6.91
CA ARG A 56 -9.17 4.26 8.32
C ARG A 56 -8.61 3.13 9.18
N ASP A 57 -8.07 3.51 10.33
CA ASP A 57 -7.62 2.60 11.38
C ASP A 57 -6.64 1.56 10.84
N PHE A 58 -5.60 2.01 10.16
CA PHE A 58 -4.56 1.13 9.64
C PHE A 58 -3.69 0.65 10.80
N VAL A 59 -3.74 -0.65 11.06
CA VAL A 59 -3.03 -1.30 12.17
C VAL A 59 -2.17 -2.43 11.64
N ILE A 60 -0.92 -2.47 12.11
CA ILE A 60 -0.05 -3.64 12.05
C ILE A 60 0.31 -4.02 13.49
N GLU A 61 -0.13 -5.18 13.94
CA GLU A 61 0.13 -5.67 15.30
C GLU A 61 1.52 -6.30 15.40
N GLY A 62 2.11 -6.30 16.60
CA GLY A 62 3.25 -7.16 16.94
C GLY A 62 4.48 -6.98 16.05
N VAL A 63 4.80 -5.76 15.65
CA VAL A 63 5.99 -5.42 14.89
C VAL A 63 7.18 -5.38 15.84
N THR A 64 8.22 -6.16 15.54
CA THR A 64 9.47 -6.16 16.32
C THR A 64 10.21 -4.85 16.11
N THR A 65 10.64 -4.22 17.20
CA THR A 65 11.36 -2.95 17.17
C THR A 65 12.82 -3.11 17.55
N SER A 66 13.70 -2.39 16.85
CA SER A 66 15.06 -2.13 17.32
C SER A 66 15.09 -0.75 17.99
N GLY A 67 15.88 -0.60 19.07
CA GLY A 67 16.03 0.66 19.81
C GLY A 67 15.01 0.88 20.95
N CYS A 68 13.80 0.33 20.85
CA CYS A 68 12.75 0.51 21.87
C CYS A 68 12.45 -0.74 22.72
N GLY A 69 13.03 -1.89 22.35
CA GLY A 69 12.82 -3.16 23.05
C GLY A 69 11.43 -3.76 22.79
N GLY A 70 11.40 -5.00 22.30
CA GLY A 70 10.17 -5.78 22.18
C GLY A 70 9.30 -5.45 20.96
N PHE A 71 7.99 -5.64 21.12
CA PHE A 71 6.99 -5.54 20.06
C PHE A 71 6.11 -4.30 20.24
N LYS A 72 5.78 -3.63 19.14
CA LYS A 72 4.81 -2.53 19.10
C LYS A 72 3.75 -2.75 18.03
N SER A 73 2.72 -1.92 18.06
CA SER A 73 1.77 -1.82 16.94
C SER A 73 2.03 -0.55 16.14
N VAL A 74 1.99 -0.67 14.82
CA VAL A 74 1.98 0.47 13.90
C VAL A 74 0.54 0.89 13.71
N VAL A 75 0.20 2.11 14.13
CA VAL A 75 -1.17 2.61 14.04
C VAL A 75 -1.18 3.94 13.28
N VAL A 76 -1.90 3.96 12.16
CA VAL A 76 -2.12 5.18 11.36
C VAL A 76 -3.64 5.40 11.25
N PRO A 77 -4.19 6.43 11.92
CA PRO A 77 -5.64 6.62 12.02
C PRO A 77 -6.32 6.82 10.66
N ARG A 78 -5.63 7.51 9.74
CA ARG A 78 -6.21 7.90 8.46
C ARG A 78 -5.15 7.99 7.37
N ILE A 79 -5.43 7.40 6.22
CA ILE A 79 -4.61 7.51 5.01
C ILE A 79 -5.50 7.89 3.84
N ARG A 80 -5.16 8.97 3.13
CA ARG A 80 -5.81 9.35 1.88
C ARG A 80 -5.08 8.68 0.71
N LEU A 81 -5.84 7.99 -0.12
CA LEU A 81 -5.30 7.35 -1.32
C LEU A 81 -5.18 8.36 -2.45
N LYS A 82 -4.08 8.27 -3.21
CA LYS A 82 -3.96 8.90 -4.53
C LYS A 82 -4.31 7.85 -5.58
N GLY A 83 -5.59 7.76 -5.95
CA GLY A 83 -6.12 6.66 -6.75
C GLY A 83 -6.05 5.34 -5.99
N SER A 84 -5.19 4.43 -6.47
CA SER A 84 -4.92 3.13 -5.81
C SER A 84 -3.68 3.13 -4.91
N VAL A 85 -2.95 4.25 -4.82
CA VAL A 85 -1.66 4.33 -4.14
C VAL A 85 -1.85 4.72 -2.68
N ILE A 86 -1.17 3.98 -1.81
CA ILE A 86 -1.01 4.26 -0.38
C ILE A 86 0.33 4.99 -0.24
N SER A 87 0.32 6.20 0.29
CA SER A 87 1.55 6.93 0.61
C SER A 87 1.24 7.91 1.74
N VAL A 88 1.83 7.68 2.90
CA VAL A 88 1.68 8.55 4.06
C VAL A 88 2.95 8.56 4.87
N LYS A 89 3.29 9.74 5.39
CA LYS A 89 4.20 9.91 6.52
C LYS A 89 3.37 10.44 7.68
N TYR A 90 3.32 9.72 8.78
CA TYR A 90 2.53 10.01 9.96
C TYR A 90 3.44 10.18 11.16
N ARG A 91 3.19 11.20 11.97
CA ARG A 91 3.89 11.44 13.23
C ARG A 91 2.92 11.11 14.36
N PRO A 92 3.17 10.04 15.15
CA PRO A 92 2.25 9.63 16.22
C PRO A 92 2.17 10.64 17.37
N ILE A 93 3.29 11.29 17.69
CA ILE A 93 3.41 12.25 18.80
C ILE A 93 4.03 13.53 18.27
N GLU A 94 3.33 14.65 18.42
CA GLU A 94 3.86 15.97 18.05
C GLU A 94 5.04 16.35 18.95
N GLY A 95 6.03 17.03 18.38
CA GLY A 95 7.25 17.43 19.09
C GLY A 95 8.31 16.34 19.25
N ILE A 96 7.98 15.06 19.00
CA ILE A 96 8.95 13.97 18.95
C ILE A 96 9.35 13.73 17.49
N ASP A 97 10.66 13.64 17.23
CA ASP A 97 11.16 13.20 15.93
C ASP A 97 11.05 11.68 15.84
N ASP A 98 9.83 11.21 15.64
CA ASP A 98 9.49 9.83 15.30
C ASP A 98 8.40 9.86 14.23
N TRP A 99 8.50 8.95 13.26
CA TRP A 99 7.57 8.89 12.15
C TRP A 99 7.32 7.46 11.70
N ILE A 100 6.16 7.29 11.08
CA ILE A 100 5.71 6.07 10.42
C ILE A 100 5.48 6.42 8.95
N VAL A 101 6.18 5.74 8.06
CA VAL A 101 5.94 5.83 6.61
C VAL A 101 5.28 4.55 6.14
N ILE A 102 4.10 4.68 5.52
CA ILE A 102 3.41 3.57 4.85
C ILE A 102 3.38 3.87 3.35
N ALA A 103 3.89 2.94 2.55
CA ALA A 103 3.87 3.02 1.09
C ALA A 103 3.32 1.73 0.50
N GLY A 104 2.48 1.81 -0.51
CA GLY A 104 1.88 0.61 -1.09
C GLY A 104 0.85 0.89 -2.15
N ARG A 105 0.09 -0.16 -2.51
CA ARG A 105 -0.95 -0.08 -3.52
C ARG A 105 -2.08 -1.05 -3.23
N ILE A 106 -3.29 -0.66 -3.61
CA ILE A 106 -4.47 -1.52 -3.68
C ILE A 106 -4.72 -1.88 -5.15
N ARG A 107 -4.78 -3.16 -5.47
CA ARG A 107 -5.15 -3.63 -6.81
C ARG A 107 -6.18 -4.74 -6.68
N GLY A 108 -7.39 -4.49 -7.21
CA GLY A 108 -8.53 -5.37 -6.99
C GLY A 108 -8.82 -5.54 -5.50
N GLY A 109 -8.99 -6.78 -5.05
CA GLY A 109 -9.22 -7.11 -3.64
C GLY A 109 -7.96 -7.32 -2.78
N LYS A 110 -6.77 -6.88 -3.24
CA LYS A 110 -5.49 -7.06 -2.54
C LYS A 110 -4.76 -5.73 -2.34
N ALA A 111 -4.31 -5.48 -1.11
CA ALA A 111 -3.42 -4.40 -0.74
C ALA A 111 -2.03 -4.98 -0.43
N THR A 112 -0.99 -4.33 -0.92
CA THR A 112 0.40 -4.71 -0.68
C THR A 112 1.24 -3.46 -0.47
N GLY A 113 2.21 -3.50 0.43
CA GLY A 113 3.10 -2.37 0.64
C GLY A 113 4.19 -2.65 1.64
N THR A 114 4.85 -1.58 2.06
CA THR A 114 5.87 -1.53 3.08
C THR A 114 5.49 -0.52 4.17
N PHE A 115 6.08 -0.73 5.34
CA PHE A 115 6.08 0.26 6.42
C PHE A 115 7.51 0.45 6.91
N ARG A 116 7.82 1.65 7.39
CA ARG A 116 9.10 2.02 7.99
C ARG A 116 8.84 2.97 9.16
N GLU A 117 9.56 2.78 10.26
CA GLU A 117 9.50 3.63 11.44
C GLU A 117 10.89 4.16 11.78
N GLY A 118 10.96 5.34 12.42
CA GLY A 118 12.20 5.85 12.99
C GLY A 118 12.16 7.36 13.27
N PRO A 119 13.26 7.93 13.80
CA PRO A 119 14.50 7.26 14.23
C PRO A 119 14.42 6.48 15.56
N LEU A 120 13.47 6.77 16.45
CA LEU A 120 13.50 6.24 17.82
C LEU A 120 13.28 4.73 17.89
N CYS A 121 12.17 4.27 17.30
CA CYS A 121 11.86 2.85 17.18
C CYS A 121 12.02 2.46 15.73
N SER A 122 13.22 1.99 15.36
CA SER A 122 13.52 1.64 13.98
C SER A 122 13.00 0.24 13.67
N ASN A 123 12.12 0.16 12.68
CA ASN A 123 11.66 -1.10 12.12
C ASN A 123 11.08 -0.90 10.73
N GLU A 124 11.11 -1.96 9.94
CA GLU A 124 10.59 -1.94 8.59
C GLU A 124 10.14 -3.31 8.13
N GLY A 125 9.15 -3.32 7.26
CA GLY A 125 8.57 -4.56 6.82
C GLY A 125 7.67 -4.41 5.61
N ARG A 126 7.12 -5.54 5.21
CA ARG A 126 6.13 -5.67 4.15
C ARG A 126 4.79 -6.01 4.77
N PHE A 127 3.73 -5.57 4.15
CA PHE A 127 2.38 -5.97 4.53
C PHE A 127 1.58 -6.42 3.32
N THR A 128 0.66 -7.34 3.57
CA THR A 128 -0.40 -7.69 2.62
C THR A 128 -1.73 -7.70 3.34
N ALA A 129 -2.80 -7.31 2.65
CA ALA A 129 -4.16 -7.45 3.13
C ALA A 129 -5.12 -7.76 1.98
N ARG A 130 -6.21 -8.44 2.28
CA ARG A 130 -7.29 -8.71 1.33
C ARG A 130 -8.61 -8.17 1.85
N ARG A 131 -9.45 -7.75 0.90
CA ARG A 131 -10.84 -7.39 1.17
C ARG A 131 -11.57 -8.61 1.74
N ARG A 132 -12.29 -8.42 2.83
CA ARG A 132 -13.18 -9.41 3.45
C ARG A 132 -14.63 -9.05 3.17
#